data_AF-A0A7S4QTV0-F1
#
_entry.id   AF-A0A7S4QTV0-F1
#
_cell.length_a   1.000
_cell.length_b   1.000
_cell.length_c   1.000
_cell.angle_alpha   90.00
_cell.angle_beta   90.00
_cell.angle_gamma   90.00
#
_symmetry.space_group_name_H-M   'P 1'
#
loop_
_entity.id
_entity.type
_entity.pdbx_description
1 polymer ?
#
loop_
_entity_poly.entity_id
_entity_poly.type
_entity_poly.pdbx_seq_one_letter_code
_entity_poly.pdbx_strand_id
1 'polypeptide(L)'
;MGCCCSCFGIGEDSSSSTRETELSSKQQKVNSSTLAIARHMSAPGIRIRGATVSGEGLALAGVTIEQDAAYWEWHITKPGDTPPDEDDDDDDYDEEIHAVKFGVSTKKDKAFYRALKSAADSGTDESTPMEDGTALMRPIPQLRDGDTIGIAVQHSDLPMVQFLLNGEPLHEIAINRFRGAVYPSIYLPGGNGDGQGGVSENTKGGGGGVVEGDISATVVFDENDFRELSPHSRFGPLIAARGII
;
A
#
# COMPACT_ATOMS: atom_id res chain seq x y z
N MET A 1 31.86 32.83 -34.28
CA MET A 1 31.99 32.34 -35.67
C MET A 1 31.93 30.82 -35.62
N GLY A 2 31.02 30.20 -36.37
CA GLY A 2 30.82 28.76 -36.36
C GLY A 2 29.43 28.39 -36.86
N CYS A 3 29.19 28.66 -38.15
CA CYS A 3 27.99 28.27 -38.89
C CYS A 3 27.95 26.75 -39.05
N CYS A 4 26.79 26.14 -38.80
CA CYS A 4 26.45 24.81 -39.30
C CYS A 4 25.12 24.90 -40.05
N CYS A 5 25.20 24.66 -41.35
CA CYS A 5 24.14 24.78 -42.35
C CYS A 5 23.17 23.58 -42.33
N SER A 6 21.89 23.93 -42.46
CA SER A 6 20.81 23.32 -43.26
C SER A 6 21.07 22.04 -44.07
N CYS A 7 20.17 21.06 -43.91
CA CYS A 7 19.62 20.25 -45.00
C CYS A 7 18.11 20.05 -44.79
N PHE A 8 17.29 20.91 -45.42
CA PHE A 8 15.87 20.65 -45.67
C PHE A 8 15.76 19.79 -46.92
N GLY A 9 15.26 18.56 -46.77
CA GLY A 9 14.83 17.72 -47.89
C GLY A 9 13.32 17.84 -48.05
N ILE A 10 12.89 18.57 -49.09
CA ILE A 10 11.52 18.54 -49.59
C ILE A 10 11.44 17.36 -50.56
N GLY A 11 10.66 16.34 -50.18
CA GLY A 11 10.27 15.23 -51.04
C GLY A 11 8.76 15.09 -50.98
N GLU A 12 8.08 15.71 -51.95
CA GLU A 12 6.71 15.38 -52.32
C GLU A 12 6.74 14.07 -53.10
N ASP A 13 5.98 13.06 -52.65
CA ASP A 13 5.31 12.08 -53.51
C ASP A 13 4.31 11.23 -52.71
N SER A 14 3.03 11.51 -52.99
CA SER A 14 1.91 10.59 -53.16
C SER A 14 2.12 9.11 -52.78
N SER A 15 1.47 8.66 -51.69
CA SER A 15 0.40 7.66 -51.79
C SER A 15 -0.28 7.46 -50.44
N SER A 16 -1.59 7.72 -50.46
CA SER A 16 -2.54 7.43 -49.39
C SER A 16 -2.55 5.93 -49.09
N SER A 17 -1.96 5.56 -47.96
CA SER A 17 -2.15 4.28 -47.30
C SER A 17 -2.51 4.59 -45.84
N THR A 18 -3.79 4.83 -45.60
CA THR A 18 -4.42 4.74 -44.28
C THR A 18 -4.30 3.30 -43.79
N ARG A 19 -3.14 2.94 -43.25
CA ARG A 19 -3.02 1.80 -42.35
C ARG A 19 -3.47 2.26 -40.98
N GLU A 20 -4.78 2.27 -40.81
CA GLU A 20 -5.41 2.28 -39.50
C GLU A 20 -4.82 1.09 -38.73
N THR A 21 -3.95 1.43 -37.78
CA THR A 21 -3.34 0.43 -36.92
C THR A 21 -4.41 0.10 -35.90
N GLU A 22 -5.26 -0.88 -36.23
CA GLU A 22 -6.13 -1.53 -35.25
C GLU A 22 -5.24 -2.13 -34.17
N LEU A 23 -5.02 -1.34 -33.12
CA LEU A 23 -4.62 -1.81 -31.81
C LEU A 23 -5.76 -2.71 -31.32
N SER A 24 -5.71 -3.97 -31.75
CA SER A 24 -6.57 -5.02 -31.23
C SER A 24 -6.24 -5.15 -29.74
N SER A 25 -7.02 -4.47 -28.92
CA SER A 25 -7.10 -4.63 -27.47
C SER A 25 -7.61 -6.03 -27.17
N LYS A 26 -6.76 -7.03 -27.40
CA LYS A 26 -6.94 -8.35 -26.81
C LYS A 26 -6.80 -8.13 -25.31
N GLN A 27 -7.94 -7.92 -24.64
CA GLN A 27 -8.12 -7.99 -23.20
C GLN A 27 -7.56 -9.32 -22.73
N GLN A 28 -6.27 -9.34 -22.46
CA GLN A 28 -5.58 -10.48 -21.90
C GLN A 28 -6.04 -10.53 -20.46
N LYS A 29 -7.05 -11.38 -20.17
CA LYS A 29 -7.61 -11.59 -18.84
C LYS A 29 -6.48 -11.72 -17.83
N VAL A 30 -6.12 -10.61 -17.18
CA VAL A 30 -5.03 -10.56 -16.24
C VAL A 30 -5.47 -11.42 -15.08
N ASN A 31 -4.68 -12.44 -14.74
CA ASN A 31 -4.95 -13.25 -13.58
C ASN A 31 -4.94 -12.32 -12.36
N SER A 32 -6.12 -12.09 -11.78
CA SER A 32 -6.37 -11.29 -10.56
C SER A 32 -5.41 -11.66 -9.41
N SER A 33 -4.82 -12.85 -9.45
CA SER A 33 -3.75 -13.29 -8.53
C SER A 33 -2.52 -12.37 -8.47
N THR A 34 -2.25 -11.56 -9.49
CA THR A 34 -1.06 -10.70 -9.56
C THR A 34 -1.21 -9.38 -8.79
N LEU A 35 -2.45 -8.95 -8.55
CA LEU A 35 -2.78 -7.77 -7.75
C LEU A 35 -3.00 -8.11 -6.27
N ALA A 36 -2.82 -9.38 -5.90
CA ALA A 36 -2.96 -9.83 -4.52
C ALA A 36 -1.73 -9.47 -3.67
N ILE A 37 -1.90 -9.58 -2.36
CA ILE A 37 -0.85 -9.37 -1.37
C ILE A 37 0.22 -10.48 -1.50
N ALA A 38 1.48 -10.09 -1.60
CA ALA A 38 2.58 -11.02 -1.79
C ALA A 38 3.03 -11.62 -0.45
N ARG A 39 2.58 -12.86 -0.17
CA ARG A 39 2.96 -13.62 1.04
C ARG A 39 4.48 -13.72 1.26
N HIS A 40 5.26 -13.83 0.19
CA HIS A 40 6.71 -13.98 0.28
C HIS A 40 7.47 -12.67 0.54
N MET A 41 6.77 -11.53 0.38
CA MET A 41 7.29 -10.18 0.64
C MET A 41 6.74 -9.59 1.94
N SER A 42 5.74 -10.21 2.54
CA SER A 42 5.07 -9.74 3.75
C SER A 42 5.62 -10.41 5.00
N ALA A 43 5.43 -9.78 6.16
CA ALA A 43 5.86 -10.28 7.44
C ALA A 43 5.19 -11.63 7.76
N PRO A 44 5.87 -12.55 8.46
CA PRO A 44 5.30 -13.86 8.79
C PRO A 44 4.01 -13.80 9.63
N GLY A 45 3.86 -12.75 10.45
CA GLY A 45 2.68 -12.49 11.30
C GLY A 45 1.43 -12.05 10.53
N ILE A 46 1.58 -11.63 9.27
CA ILE A 46 0.46 -11.25 8.43
C ILE A 46 -0.30 -12.49 7.96
N ARG A 47 -1.63 -12.45 8.07
CA ARG A 47 -2.57 -13.41 7.52
C ARG A 47 -3.19 -12.79 6.26
N ILE A 48 -3.21 -13.55 5.17
CA ILE A 48 -3.67 -13.06 3.85
C ILE A 48 -4.86 -13.91 3.42
N ARG A 49 -5.96 -13.25 3.04
CA ARG A 49 -7.17 -13.87 2.49
C ARG A 49 -7.61 -13.09 1.25
N GLY A 50 -7.15 -13.51 0.07
CA GLY A 50 -7.35 -12.75 -1.16
C GLY A 50 -6.62 -11.42 -1.11
N ALA A 51 -7.35 -10.31 -1.20
CA ALA A 51 -6.83 -8.94 -1.07
C ALA A 51 -6.89 -8.40 0.37
N THR A 52 -7.46 -9.16 1.31
CA THR A 52 -7.59 -8.76 2.71
C THR A 52 -6.39 -9.25 3.52
N VAL A 53 -5.88 -8.39 4.39
CA VAL A 53 -4.81 -8.67 5.35
C VAL A 53 -5.28 -8.43 6.78
N SER A 54 -4.77 -9.24 7.71
CA SER A 54 -4.91 -9.06 9.15
C SER A 54 -3.68 -9.61 9.88
N GLY A 55 -3.60 -9.42 11.19
CA GLY A 55 -2.45 -9.83 12.01
C GLY A 55 -1.44 -8.70 12.17
N GLU A 56 -0.17 -9.05 12.35
CA GLU A 56 0.88 -8.09 12.73
C GLU A 56 2.01 -8.02 11.69
N GLY A 57 2.47 -6.79 11.45
CA GLY A 57 3.68 -6.47 10.71
C GLY A 57 3.40 -5.83 9.35
N LEU A 58 4.41 -5.86 8.49
CA LEU A 58 4.39 -5.22 7.18
C LEU A 58 3.82 -6.15 6.10
N ALA A 59 2.81 -5.71 5.37
CA ALA A 59 2.24 -6.40 4.21
C ALA A 59 2.47 -5.61 2.92
N LEU A 60 2.90 -6.28 1.85
CA LEU A 60 3.19 -5.67 0.54
C LEU A 60 2.31 -6.30 -0.54
N ALA A 61 1.74 -5.46 -1.42
CA ALA A 61 1.14 -5.94 -2.65
C ALA A 61 2.19 -6.54 -3.59
N GLY A 62 1.81 -7.53 -4.41
CA GLY A 62 2.71 -8.18 -5.37
C GLY A 62 3.07 -7.35 -6.60
N VAL A 63 2.57 -6.12 -6.68
CA VAL A 63 2.75 -5.21 -7.82
C VAL A 63 3.74 -4.09 -7.45
N THR A 64 4.77 -3.95 -8.28
CA THR A 64 5.68 -2.80 -8.21
C THR A 64 5.07 -1.58 -8.90
N ILE A 65 5.28 -0.40 -8.35
CA ILE A 65 4.90 0.87 -8.98
C ILE A 65 6.01 1.26 -9.95
N GLU A 66 5.75 1.12 -11.25
CA GLU A 66 6.67 1.47 -12.34
C GLU A 66 6.20 2.68 -13.16
N GLN A 67 4.95 3.09 -12.95
CA GLN A 67 4.32 4.19 -13.68
C GLN A 67 4.66 5.53 -13.03
N ASP A 68 4.50 6.62 -13.79
CA ASP A 68 4.69 7.98 -13.27
C ASP A 68 3.64 8.37 -12.23
N ALA A 69 2.43 7.80 -12.31
CA ALA A 69 1.36 8.03 -11.34
C ALA A 69 0.69 6.72 -10.93
N ALA A 70 0.33 6.60 -9.65
CA ALA A 70 -0.38 5.47 -9.08
C ALA A 70 -1.48 5.84 -8.07
N TYR A 71 -2.52 5.02 -7.96
CA TYR A 71 -3.62 5.16 -6.99
C TYR A 71 -4.18 3.79 -6.64
N TRP A 72 -4.48 3.60 -5.36
CA TRP A 72 -5.19 2.44 -4.82
C TRP A 72 -5.84 2.81 -3.48
N GLU A 73 -6.75 1.97 -3.02
CA GLU A 73 -7.43 2.15 -1.74
C GLU A 73 -7.14 0.99 -0.77
N TRP A 74 -7.17 1.30 0.52
CA TRP A 74 -7.32 0.34 1.59
C TRP A 74 -8.68 0.53 2.26
N HIS A 75 -9.51 -0.50 2.27
CA HIS A 75 -10.78 -0.50 3.00
C HIS A 75 -10.57 -1.14 4.35
N ILE A 76 -10.85 -0.39 5.41
CA ILE A 76 -10.56 -0.79 6.79
C ILE A 76 -11.76 -1.52 7.38
N THR A 77 -11.47 -2.56 8.15
CA THR A 77 -12.46 -3.28 8.93
C THR A 77 -11.89 -3.52 10.33
N LYS A 78 -12.45 -2.83 11.32
CA LYS A 78 -12.13 -2.97 12.73
C LYS A 78 -13.27 -3.75 13.42
N PRO A 79 -12.98 -4.92 14.01
CA PRO A 79 -13.99 -5.63 14.77
C PRO A 79 -14.25 -4.92 16.10
N GLY A 80 -15.51 -4.52 16.33
CA GLY A 80 -15.96 -4.12 17.67
C GLY A 80 -15.54 -2.73 18.13
N ASP A 81 -15.58 -1.72 17.26
CA ASP A 81 -15.63 -0.31 17.70
C ASP A 81 -16.93 -0.11 18.51
N THR A 82 -16.92 -0.52 19.77
CA THR A 82 -17.85 -0.01 20.77
C THR A 82 -17.58 1.49 20.86
N PRO A 83 -18.61 2.35 20.83
CA PRO A 83 -18.41 3.78 21.02
C PRO A 83 -17.59 3.99 22.30
N PRO A 84 -16.56 4.86 22.28
CA PRO A 84 -15.79 5.15 23.48
C PRO A 84 -16.76 5.61 24.58
N ASP A 85 -16.69 4.97 25.76
CA ASP A 85 -17.44 5.44 26.91
C ASP A 85 -16.95 6.85 27.24
N GLU A 86 -17.87 7.82 27.36
CA GLU A 86 -17.57 9.27 27.43
C GLU A 86 -16.79 9.71 28.70
N ASP A 87 -16.33 8.78 29.55
CA ASP A 87 -15.84 9.04 30.90
C ASP A 87 -14.36 8.69 31.16
N ASP A 88 -13.61 8.18 30.17
CA ASP A 88 -12.18 7.86 30.35
C ASP A 88 -11.26 9.04 29.97
N ASP A 89 -11.06 9.95 30.93
CA ASP A 89 -10.06 11.04 30.91
C ASP A 89 -8.62 10.51 31.13
N ASP A 90 -8.21 9.42 30.48
CA ASP A 90 -6.82 8.95 30.52
C ASP A 90 -6.02 9.64 29.40
N ASP A 91 -5.00 10.41 29.81
CA ASP A 91 -4.10 11.20 28.96
C ASP A 91 -3.27 10.30 28.01
N ASP A 92 -3.88 9.91 26.89
CA ASP A 92 -3.42 8.91 25.92
C ASP A 92 -2.33 9.45 24.95
N TYR A 93 -1.12 9.67 25.48
CA TYR A 93 0.04 10.06 24.66
C TYR A 93 0.68 8.90 23.86
N ASP A 94 0.23 7.65 24.03
CA ASP A 94 0.83 6.47 23.41
C ASP A 94 0.06 5.94 22.17
N GLU A 95 -1.11 6.52 21.85
CA GLU A 95 -1.98 6.06 20.76
C GLU A 95 -1.31 6.16 19.37
N GLU A 96 -0.38 7.11 19.16
CA GLU A 96 0.32 7.28 17.88
C GLU A 96 1.33 6.14 17.59
N ILE A 97 1.90 5.53 18.63
CA ILE A 97 2.92 4.47 18.50
C ILE A 97 2.33 3.19 17.91
N HIS A 98 1.03 2.97 18.13
CA HIS A 98 0.30 1.79 17.67
C HIS A 98 -0.63 2.08 16.48
N ALA A 99 -0.46 3.20 15.76
CA ALA A 99 -1.30 3.49 14.61
C ALA A 99 -0.96 2.60 13.38
N VAL A 100 -2.00 2.19 12.65
CA VAL A 100 -1.86 1.53 11.34
C VAL A 100 -1.17 2.49 10.38
N LYS A 101 -0.11 2.02 9.72
CA LYS A 101 0.64 2.84 8.75
C LYS A 101 0.31 2.43 7.33
N PHE A 102 0.18 3.43 6.47
CA PHE A 102 -0.12 3.26 5.05
C PHE A 102 0.98 3.91 4.22
N GLY A 103 1.23 3.38 3.03
CA GLY A 103 2.12 4.04 2.07
C GLY A 103 2.75 3.07 1.10
N VAL A 104 4.04 3.25 0.87
CA VAL A 104 4.83 2.40 0.00
C VAL A 104 6.05 1.85 0.73
N SER A 105 6.56 0.70 0.28
CA SER A 105 7.79 0.13 0.81
C SER A 105 8.64 -0.47 -0.29
N THR A 106 9.95 -0.50 -0.08
CA THR A 106 10.88 -1.29 -0.92
C THR A 106 10.61 -2.77 -0.75
N LYS A 107 10.98 -3.58 -1.75
CA LYS A 107 10.88 -5.04 -1.66
C LYS A 107 11.52 -5.58 -0.38
N LYS A 108 10.73 -6.28 0.43
CA LYS A 108 11.20 -7.06 1.58
C LYS A 108 11.17 -8.55 1.24
N ASP A 109 12.11 -9.30 1.78
CA ASP A 109 12.21 -10.74 1.54
C ASP A 109 12.38 -11.52 2.87
N LYS A 110 12.48 -12.84 2.77
CA LYS A 110 12.67 -13.70 3.95
C LYS A 110 13.99 -13.40 4.68
N ALA A 111 15.02 -12.91 3.98
CA ALA A 111 16.29 -12.58 4.61
C ALA A 111 16.15 -11.31 5.46
N PHE A 112 15.42 -10.30 4.97
CA PHE A 112 15.06 -9.10 5.72
C PHE A 112 14.35 -9.45 7.04
N TYR A 113 13.27 -10.25 7.01
CA TYR A 113 12.54 -10.61 8.22
C TYR A 113 13.35 -11.50 9.18
N ARG A 114 14.23 -12.37 8.65
CA ARG A 114 15.15 -13.13 9.49
C ARG A 114 16.14 -12.22 10.21
N ALA A 115 16.69 -11.23 9.51
CA ALA A 115 17.59 -10.25 10.10
C ALA A 115 16.88 -9.43 11.17
N LEU A 116 15.66 -8.96 10.89
CA LEU A 116 14.83 -8.22 11.85
C LEU A 116 14.55 -9.03 13.12
N LYS A 117 14.16 -10.31 12.97
CA LYS A 117 13.96 -11.20 14.12
C LYS A 117 15.24 -11.43 14.91
N SER A 118 16.36 -11.65 14.23
CA SER A 118 17.66 -11.89 14.89
C SER A 118 18.13 -10.66 15.67
N ALA A 119 17.85 -9.45 15.16
CA ALA A 119 18.13 -8.21 15.87
C ALA A 119 17.28 -8.09 17.14
N ALA A 120 15.98 -8.37 17.05
CA ALA A 120 15.09 -8.37 18.22
C ALA A 120 15.50 -9.39 19.29
N ASP A 121 15.84 -10.62 18.90
CA ASP A 121 16.27 -11.68 19.83
C ASP A 121 17.63 -11.37 20.50
N SER A 122 18.49 -10.62 19.82
CA SER A 122 19.84 -10.31 20.31
C SER A 122 19.89 -9.28 21.44
N GLY A 123 18.79 -8.56 21.71
CA GLY A 123 18.73 -7.49 22.70
C GLY A 123 19.80 -6.41 22.48
N THR A 124 20.33 -6.30 21.27
CA THR A 124 21.39 -5.35 20.95
C THR A 124 20.80 -3.94 21.02
N ASP A 125 21.43 -3.11 21.84
CA ASP A 125 21.06 -1.75 22.22
C ASP A 125 20.43 -0.93 21.08
N GLU A 126 19.27 -0.32 21.34
CA GLU A 126 18.31 0.39 20.46
C GLU A 126 18.89 1.56 19.62
N SER A 127 20.20 1.73 19.62
CA SER A 127 20.90 2.87 19.01
C SER A 127 20.92 2.89 17.48
N THR A 128 20.57 1.78 16.81
CA THR A 128 20.28 1.79 15.37
C THR A 128 18.82 1.51 15.14
N PRO A 129 18.01 2.50 14.69
CA PRO A 129 16.65 2.25 14.24
C PRO A 129 16.74 1.34 13.02
N MET A 130 16.64 0.04 13.24
CA MET A 130 16.56 -0.92 12.16
C MET A 130 15.24 -0.61 11.46
N GLU A 131 15.33 -0.09 10.24
CA GLU A 131 14.16 0.27 9.45
C GLU A 131 13.26 -0.97 9.32
N ASP A 132 12.15 -0.99 10.06
CA ASP A 132 11.05 -1.97 9.99
C ASP A 132 10.41 -2.05 8.59
N GLY A 133 10.89 -1.22 7.66
CA GLY A 133 10.42 -1.10 6.29
C GLY A 133 9.34 -0.05 6.12
N THR A 134 9.05 0.75 7.15
CA THR A 134 7.95 1.73 7.18
C THR A 134 8.40 3.18 6.94
N ALA A 135 9.66 3.42 6.53
CA ALA A 135 10.20 4.76 6.31
C ALA A 135 9.36 5.65 5.35
N LEU A 136 8.74 5.03 4.35
CA LEU A 136 7.86 5.68 3.36
C LEU A 136 6.38 5.42 3.63
N MET A 137 6.04 5.22 4.90
CA MET A 137 4.68 5.00 5.38
C MET A 137 4.35 6.02 6.46
N ARG A 138 3.06 6.26 6.65
CA ARG A 138 2.57 7.25 7.59
C ARG A 138 1.43 6.68 8.42
N PRO A 139 1.43 6.90 9.74
CA PRO A 139 0.28 6.59 10.55
C PRO A 139 -0.88 7.49 10.13
N ILE A 140 -2.10 6.94 10.12
CA ILE A 140 -3.32 7.74 10.01
C ILE A 140 -4.00 7.67 11.37
N PRO A 141 -4.03 8.77 12.14
CA PRO A 141 -4.63 8.78 13.46
C PRO A 141 -6.15 8.60 13.37
N GLN A 142 -6.75 8.08 14.45
CA GLN A 142 -8.22 8.01 14.62
C GLN A 142 -8.96 7.25 13.51
N LEU A 143 -8.31 6.25 12.91
CA LEU A 143 -8.92 5.38 11.91
C LEU A 143 -10.16 4.68 12.52
N ARG A 144 -11.29 4.63 11.80
CA ARG A 144 -12.54 3.99 12.27
C ARG A 144 -12.89 2.77 11.43
N ASP A 145 -13.77 1.92 11.96
CA ASP A 145 -14.36 0.87 11.13
C ASP A 145 -15.06 1.46 9.89
N GLY A 146 -14.82 0.83 8.73
CA GLY A 146 -15.39 1.25 7.45
C GLY A 146 -14.65 2.37 6.73
N ASP A 147 -13.64 3.00 7.34
CA ASP A 147 -12.83 4.04 6.69
C ASP A 147 -12.13 3.52 5.41
N THR A 148 -11.94 4.45 4.49
CA THR A 148 -11.26 4.23 3.21
C THR A 148 -10.01 5.09 3.14
N ILE A 149 -8.85 4.46 2.98
CA ILE A 149 -7.57 5.15 2.80
C ILE A 149 -7.17 5.10 1.34
N GLY A 150 -7.28 6.23 0.64
CA GLY A 150 -6.73 6.41 -0.69
C GLY A 150 -5.24 6.74 -0.63
N ILE A 151 -4.43 6.12 -1.47
CA ILE A 151 -3.01 6.45 -1.60
C ILE A 151 -2.72 6.77 -3.06
N ALA A 152 -2.26 7.99 -3.28
CA ALA A 152 -1.82 8.48 -4.57
C ALA A 152 -0.30 8.60 -4.60
N VAL A 153 0.32 8.18 -5.70
CA VAL A 153 1.75 8.35 -5.97
C VAL A 153 1.90 9.11 -7.27
N GLN A 154 2.82 10.06 -7.32
CA GLN A 154 3.22 10.73 -8.55
C GLN A 154 4.72 11.01 -8.53
N HIS A 155 5.49 10.46 -9.47
CA HIS A 155 6.93 10.60 -9.50
C HIS A 155 7.42 11.95 -10.02
N SER A 156 6.59 12.61 -10.84
CA SER A 156 6.89 13.89 -11.48
C SER A 156 6.63 15.11 -10.59
N ASP A 157 5.66 15.02 -9.66
CA ASP A 157 5.20 16.14 -8.85
C ASP A 157 5.47 15.95 -7.35
N LEU A 158 5.48 17.08 -6.63
CA LEU A 158 5.56 17.09 -5.17
C LEU A 158 4.18 17.45 -4.59
N PRO A 159 3.70 16.75 -3.55
CA PRO A 159 4.34 15.60 -2.91
C PRO A 159 4.28 14.33 -3.78
N MET A 160 5.31 13.49 -3.72
CA MET A 160 5.36 12.24 -4.50
C MET A 160 4.41 11.16 -4.00
N VAL A 161 4.01 11.19 -2.72
CA VAL A 161 2.94 10.34 -2.18
C VAL A 161 1.96 11.22 -1.41
N GLN A 162 0.69 11.12 -1.74
CA GLN A 162 -0.42 11.81 -1.08
C GLN A 162 -1.38 10.78 -0.50
N PHE A 163 -1.84 11.05 0.71
CA PHE A 163 -2.79 10.21 1.43
C PHE A 163 -4.16 10.88 1.44
N LEU A 164 -5.21 10.08 1.38
CA LEU A 164 -6.59 10.51 1.43
C LEU A 164 -7.34 9.66 2.46
N LEU A 165 -8.13 10.30 3.31
CA LEU A 165 -9.04 9.62 4.23
C LEU A 165 -10.46 9.94 3.78
N ASN A 166 -11.19 8.90 3.37
CA ASN A 166 -12.54 9.01 2.84
C ASN A 166 -12.66 10.06 1.71
N GLY A 167 -11.68 10.04 0.79
CA GLY A 167 -11.63 10.95 -0.36
C GLY A 167 -11.01 12.33 -0.08
N GLU A 168 -10.85 12.71 1.20
CA GLU A 168 -10.29 14.00 1.61
C GLU A 168 -8.75 13.94 1.77
N PRO A 169 -7.99 14.87 1.18
CA PRO A 169 -6.53 14.83 1.19
C PRO A 169 -5.93 15.16 2.57
N LEU A 170 -5.00 14.33 3.03
CA LEU A 170 -4.21 14.53 4.24
C LEU A 170 -2.85 15.16 3.91
N HIS A 171 -2.80 16.48 3.83
CA HIS A 171 -1.60 17.22 3.38
C HIS A 171 -0.40 17.12 4.34
N GLU A 172 -0.65 16.95 5.63
CA GLU A 172 0.39 16.99 6.67
C GLU A 172 1.32 15.78 6.66
N ILE A 173 0.81 14.63 6.20
CA ILE A 173 1.55 13.37 6.17
C ILE A 173 2.11 13.04 4.78
N ALA A 174 2.04 13.97 3.82
CA ALA A 174 2.52 13.70 2.47
C ALA A 174 4.03 13.38 2.40
N ILE A 175 4.44 12.51 1.47
CA ILE A 175 5.85 12.16 1.27
C ILE A 175 6.37 12.90 0.06
N ASN A 176 7.27 13.84 0.30
CA ASN A 176 7.81 14.67 -0.77
C ASN A 176 8.66 13.87 -1.75
N ARG A 177 9.57 13.01 -1.28
CA ARG A 177 10.52 12.35 -2.17
C ARG A 177 10.81 10.93 -1.77
N PHE A 178 10.79 10.03 -2.73
CA PHE A 178 11.35 8.71 -2.61
C PHE A 178 12.07 8.32 -3.91
N ARG A 179 12.87 7.24 -3.86
CA ARG A 179 13.60 6.74 -5.02
C ARG A 179 13.56 5.21 -5.05
N GLY A 180 13.68 4.66 -6.25
CA GLY A 180 13.71 3.22 -6.48
C GLY A 180 12.33 2.61 -6.66
N ALA A 181 12.32 1.29 -6.88
CA ALA A 181 11.10 0.52 -7.02
C ALA A 181 10.42 0.35 -5.65
N VAL A 182 9.13 0.67 -5.61
CA VAL A 182 8.31 0.60 -4.41
C VAL A 182 7.03 -0.19 -4.66
N TYR A 183 6.44 -0.67 -3.58
CA TYR A 183 5.27 -1.52 -3.57
C TYR A 183 4.21 -0.90 -2.65
N PRO A 184 2.92 -0.94 -3.02
CA PRO A 184 1.83 -0.62 -2.10
C PRO A 184 1.96 -1.45 -0.83
N SER A 185 1.88 -0.80 0.33
CA SER A 185 2.10 -1.47 1.61
C SER A 185 1.25 -0.92 2.74
N ILE A 186 0.94 -1.79 3.69
CA ILE A 186 0.29 -1.49 4.95
C ILE A 186 1.08 -2.15 6.09
N TYR A 187 1.22 -1.44 7.20
CA TYR A 187 1.82 -1.96 8.42
C TYR A 187 0.72 -2.05 9.47
N LEU A 188 0.46 -3.27 9.93
CA LEU A 188 -0.48 -3.54 10.99
C LEU A 188 0.31 -3.63 12.31
N PRO A 189 -0.01 -2.78 13.30
CA PRO A 189 0.61 -2.87 14.63
C PRO A 189 0.25 -4.21 15.25
N GLY A 190 1.13 -4.74 16.11
CA GLY A 190 0.74 -5.83 17.00
C GLY A 190 -0.37 -5.31 17.90
N GLY A 191 -1.51 -6.01 17.94
CA GLY A 191 -2.50 -5.73 18.97
C GLY A 191 -1.82 -5.90 20.31
N ASN A 192 -1.88 -4.88 21.18
CA ASN A 192 -1.65 -5.06 22.60
C ASN A 192 -2.76 -6.01 23.06
N GLY A 193 -2.52 -7.31 22.92
CA GLY A 193 -3.31 -8.29 23.63
C GLY A 193 -2.91 -8.09 25.07
N ASP A 194 -3.60 -7.19 25.77
CA ASP A 194 -3.50 -6.99 27.20
C ASP A 194 -3.49 -8.38 27.80
N GLY A 195 -2.32 -8.77 28.34
CA GLY A 195 -1.93 -10.15 28.62
C GLY A 195 -2.71 -10.82 29.76
N GLN A 196 -4.04 -10.80 29.71
CA GLN A 196 -4.94 -11.61 30.54
C GLN A 196 -5.81 -12.58 29.73
N GLY A 197 -5.65 -12.63 28.41
CA GLY A 197 -6.13 -13.75 27.60
C GLY A 197 -5.08 -14.87 27.57
N GLY A 198 -5.19 -15.82 28.51
CA GLY A 198 -4.24 -16.90 28.73
C GLY A 198 -3.72 -17.58 27.46
N VAL A 199 -2.41 -17.86 27.49
CA VAL A 199 -1.69 -18.72 26.54
C VAL A 199 -2.49 -20.01 26.31
N SER A 200 -3.27 -20.06 25.24
CA SER A 200 -3.82 -21.32 24.73
C SER A 200 -2.76 -21.97 23.84
N GLU A 201 -1.63 -22.33 24.45
CA GLU A 201 -0.71 -23.34 23.91
C GLU A 201 -1.41 -24.70 24.02
N ASN A 202 -2.34 -25.00 23.10
CA ASN A 202 -2.58 -26.35 22.60
C ASN A 202 -3.79 -26.38 21.65
N THR A 203 -3.59 -25.92 20.42
CA THR A 203 -4.36 -26.48 19.31
C THR A 203 -3.44 -26.80 18.16
N LYS A 204 -2.73 -27.94 18.28
CA LYS A 204 -2.28 -28.71 17.12
C LYS A 204 -3.53 -29.24 16.39
N GLY A 205 -4.20 -28.35 15.66
CA GLY A 205 -5.37 -28.68 14.86
C GLY A 205 -5.54 -27.59 13.82
N GLY A 206 -5.15 -27.89 12.59
CA GLY A 206 -5.19 -26.95 11.47
C GLY A 206 -6.60 -26.42 11.24
N GLY A 207 -6.85 -25.20 11.70
CA GLY A 207 -8.02 -24.41 11.40
C GLY A 207 -7.65 -22.96 11.65
N GLY A 208 -7.35 -22.22 10.58
CA GLY A 208 -7.04 -20.80 10.64
C GLY A 208 -8.28 -19.99 11.01
N GLY A 209 -8.73 -20.09 12.26
CA GLY A 209 -9.69 -19.16 12.84
C GLY A 209 -9.10 -17.77 12.83
N VAL A 210 -9.87 -16.80 12.32
CA VAL A 210 -9.55 -15.39 12.53
C VAL A 210 -9.71 -15.18 14.03
N VAL A 211 -8.69 -14.64 14.69
CA VAL A 211 -8.87 -14.13 16.05
C VAL A 211 -9.84 -12.95 15.91
N GLU A 212 -11.06 -13.16 16.39
CA GLU A 212 -12.12 -12.17 16.41
C GLU A 212 -11.63 -10.99 17.27
N GLY A 213 -11.25 -9.87 16.64
CA GLY A 213 -10.63 -8.74 17.33
C GLY A 213 -9.50 -8.04 16.55
N ASP A 214 -8.90 -8.69 15.55
CA ASP A 214 -7.78 -8.06 14.82
C ASP A 214 -8.27 -7.09 13.73
N ILE A 215 -7.64 -5.91 13.66
CA ILE A 215 -7.81 -4.98 12.53
C ILE A 215 -7.49 -5.71 11.23
N SER A 216 -8.34 -5.49 10.22
CA SER A 216 -8.12 -5.99 8.87
C SER A 216 -8.26 -4.87 7.85
N ALA A 217 -7.57 -5.02 6.73
CA ALA A 217 -7.61 -4.07 5.63
C ALA A 217 -7.65 -4.81 4.30
N THR A 218 -8.47 -4.34 3.37
CA THR A 218 -8.57 -4.90 2.02
C THR A 218 -8.00 -3.92 1.02
N VAL A 219 -7.01 -4.36 0.22
CA VAL A 219 -6.46 -3.52 -0.84
C VAL A 219 -7.36 -3.58 -2.08
N VAL A 220 -7.60 -2.44 -2.70
CA VAL A 220 -8.40 -2.30 -3.92
C VAL A 220 -7.59 -1.56 -4.98
N PHE A 221 -7.47 -2.16 -6.15
CA PHE A 221 -6.77 -1.60 -7.31
C PHE A 221 -7.70 -1.34 -8.51
N ASP A 222 -8.90 -1.92 -8.52
CA ASP A 222 -9.87 -1.73 -9.59
C ASP A 222 -10.66 -0.44 -9.34
N GLU A 223 -10.67 0.45 -10.32
CA GLU A 223 -11.34 1.74 -10.23
C GLU A 223 -12.85 1.61 -10.05
N ASN A 224 -13.44 0.53 -10.55
CA ASN A 224 -14.87 0.27 -10.39
C ASN A 224 -15.24 -0.14 -8.95
N ASP A 225 -14.25 -0.58 -8.16
CA ASP A 225 -14.42 -1.00 -6.78
C ASP A 225 -13.98 0.08 -5.77
N PHE A 226 -13.52 1.24 -6.24
CA PHE A 226 -13.17 2.37 -5.37
C PHE A 226 -14.41 2.95 -4.70
N ARG A 227 -14.30 3.24 -3.40
CA ARG A 227 -15.38 3.84 -2.61
C ARG A 227 -15.32 5.36 -2.68
N GLU A 228 -14.11 5.92 -2.64
CA GLU A 228 -13.90 7.36 -2.45
C GLU A 228 -12.86 7.88 -3.44
N LEU A 229 -13.29 8.02 -4.71
CA LEU A 229 -12.50 8.69 -5.73
C LEU A 229 -12.46 10.20 -5.44
N SER A 230 -11.27 10.72 -5.12
CA SER A 230 -11.13 12.15 -4.98
C SER A 230 -11.45 12.85 -6.32
N PRO A 231 -12.37 13.83 -6.34
CA PRO A 231 -12.79 14.50 -7.58
C PRO A 231 -11.66 15.30 -8.25
N HIS A 232 -10.57 15.56 -7.53
CA HIS A 232 -9.40 16.29 -8.03
C HIS A 232 -8.29 15.38 -8.54
N SER A 233 -8.40 14.09 -8.27
CA SER A 233 -7.41 13.09 -8.61
C SER A 233 -7.56 12.64 -10.06
N ARG A 234 -6.86 13.33 -10.96
CA ARG A 234 -6.69 12.88 -12.35
C ARG A 234 -5.53 11.88 -12.43
N PHE A 235 -5.63 10.78 -11.72
CA PHE A 235 -4.67 9.70 -11.94
C PHE A 235 -4.97 9.10 -13.30
N GLY A 236 -3.99 9.20 -14.21
CA GLY A 236 -4.06 8.47 -15.47
C GLY A 236 -4.31 6.99 -15.15
N PRO A 237 -5.06 6.26 -15.99
CA PRO A 237 -5.51 4.91 -15.68
C PRO A 237 -4.30 4.00 -15.46
N LEU A 238 -3.93 3.81 -14.19
CA LEU A 238 -2.96 2.81 -13.75
C LEU A 238 -3.21 1.43 -14.33
N ILE A 239 -4.48 1.22 -14.55
CA ILE A 239 -5.14 -0.02 -14.88
C ILE A 239 -4.99 -0.34 -16.38
N ALA A 240 -4.84 0.67 -17.25
CA ALA A 240 -4.77 0.45 -18.69
C ALA A 240 -3.45 -0.16 -19.18
N ALA A 241 -2.31 0.20 -18.58
CA ALA A 241 -1.00 -0.22 -19.12
C ALA A 241 -0.66 -1.70 -18.87
N ARG A 242 -1.43 -2.42 -18.04
CA ARG A 242 -1.32 -3.89 -17.86
C ARG A 242 -2.55 -4.67 -18.32
N GLY A 243 -3.53 -4.02 -18.99
CA GLY A 243 -4.74 -4.69 -19.49
C GLY A 243 -5.75 -5.06 -18.40
N ILE A 244 -5.87 -4.24 -17.35
CA ILE A 244 -6.85 -4.40 -16.27
C ILE A 244 -8.18 -3.69 -16.64
N ILE A 245 -8.43 -3.41 -17.92
CA ILE A 245 -9.76 -3.20 -18.51
C ILE A 245 -9.78 -3.90 -19.86
#